data_AF-A0A4Q9LEC5-F1
#
_entry.id   AF-A0A4Q9LEC5-F1
#
_cell.length_a   1.000
_cell.length_b   1.000
_cell.length_c   1.000
_cell.angle_alpha   90.00
_cell.angle_beta   90.00
_cell.angle_gamma   90.00
#
_symmetry.space_group_name_H-M   'P 1'
#
loop_
_entity.id
_entity.type
_entity.pdbx_description
1 polymer ?
#
loop_
_entity_poly.entity_id
_entity_poly.type
_entity_poly.pdbx_seq_one_letter_code
_entity_poly.pdbx_strand_id
1 'polypeptide(L)'
;MNKLEVVTIEFISQSNKIDLKRLFKNSFLLNTVTTLKIYFDEITHADIQILKSFKNLITLSISLNTIDYKTIQNIKRKDFRTTDFVLEKPIRNRRSQNVNAYLDSEFTMNFP
;
A
#
# COMPACT_ATOMS: atom_id res chain seq x y z
N MET A 1 2.99 -30.35 8.73
CA MET A 1 3.67 -29.19 8.11
C MET A 1 3.13 -27.94 8.79
N ASN A 2 3.97 -27.23 9.55
CA ASN A 2 3.56 -25.94 10.10
C ASN A 2 3.45 -24.96 8.92
N LYS A 3 2.23 -24.54 8.59
CA LYS A 3 2.03 -23.44 7.65
C LYS A 3 2.47 -22.17 8.36
N LEU A 4 3.18 -21.29 7.67
CA LEU A 4 3.41 -19.94 8.17
C LEU A 4 2.03 -19.30 8.41
N GLU A 5 1.73 -18.99 9.67
CA GLU A 5 0.41 -18.51 10.05
C GLU A 5 0.23 -17.04 9.68
N VAL A 6 1.32 -16.25 9.76
CA VAL A 6 1.31 -14.79 9.59
C VAL A 6 2.69 -14.33 9.13
N VAL A 7 2.77 -13.61 8.00
CA VAL A 7 4.00 -12.89 7.57
C VAL A 7 3.78 -11.38 7.70
N THR A 8 4.71 -10.72 8.38
CA THR A 8 4.87 -9.26 8.29
C THR A 8 6.06 -8.95 7.41
N ILE A 9 5.88 -8.04 6.45
CA ILE A 9 6.97 -7.56 5.60
C ILE A 9 7.06 -6.05 5.65
N GLU A 10 8.26 -5.56 5.86
CA GLU A 10 8.59 -4.14 5.85
C GLU A 10 9.67 -3.89 4.80
N PHE A 11 9.41 -2.94 3.90
CA PHE A 11 10.36 -2.53 2.88
C PHE A 11 10.79 -1.09 3.11
N ILE A 12 12.08 -0.93 3.40
CA ILE A 12 12.72 0.37 3.57
C ILE A 12 13.73 0.52 2.45
N SER A 13 13.54 1.50 1.57
CA SER A 13 14.51 1.81 0.54
C SER A 13 14.72 3.31 0.39
N GLN A 14 15.97 3.71 0.18
CA GLN A 14 16.32 5.03 -0.35
C GLN A 14 16.27 5.07 -1.88
N SER A 15 16.01 3.92 -2.52
CA SER A 15 15.77 3.84 -3.96
C SER A 15 14.35 4.24 -4.27
N ASN A 16 14.17 4.90 -5.42
CA ASN A 16 12.88 5.39 -5.85
C ASN A 16 11.85 4.28 -6.10
N LYS A 17 12.28 3.00 -6.21
CA LYS A 17 11.41 1.88 -6.54
C LYS A 17 11.89 0.54 -6.00
N ILE A 18 10.94 -0.32 -5.62
CA ILE A 18 11.11 -1.77 -5.47
C ILE A 18 10.30 -2.50 -6.55
N ASP A 19 10.88 -3.53 -7.16
CA ASP A 19 10.19 -4.41 -8.09
C ASP A 19 9.30 -5.41 -7.34
N LEU A 20 8.10 -4.95 -6.96
CA LEU A 20 7.10 -5.77 -6.27
C LEU A 20 6.70 -7.01 -7.09
N LYS A 21 6.76 -6.92 -8.43
CA LYS A 21 6.39 -8.04 -9.31
C LYS A 21 7.36 -9.19 -9.16
N ARG A 22 8.66 -8.90 -9.14
CA ARG A 22 9.70 -9.91 -8.93
C ARG A 22 9.63 -10.49 -7.52
N LEU A 23 9.40 -9.63 -6.53
CA LEU A 23 9.35 -9.99 -5.11
C LEU A 23 8.17 -10.91 -4.78
N PHE A 24 6.99 -10.59 -5.30
CA PHE A 24 5.76 -11.36 -5.09
C PHE A 24 5.43 -12.31 -6.25
N LYS A 25 6.46 -12.70 -7.02
CA LYS A 25 6.32 -13.75 -8.05
C LYS A 25 5.87 -15.08 -7.44
N ASN A 26 6.24 -15.35 -6.18
CA ASN A 26 5.75 -16.50 -5.44
C ASN A 26 4.37 -16.20 -4.85
N SER A 27 3.33 -16.82 -5.43
CA SER A 27 1.94 -16.66 -5.02
C SER A 27 1.62 -17.15 -3.60
N PHE A 28 2.50 -17.95 -2.98
CA PHE A 28 2.33 -18.35 -1.59
C PHE A 28 2.35 -17.16 -0.62
N LEU A 29 3.21 -16.16 -0.89
CA LEU A 29 3.30 -14.95 -0.06
C LEU A 29 2.00 -14.12 -0.12
N LEU A 30 1.31 -14.12 -1.25
CA LEU A 30 0.03 -13.41 -1.41
C LEU A 30 -1.09 -13.95 -0.51
N ASN A 31 -0.94 -15.20 -0.03
CA ASN A 31 -1.92 -15.86 0.86
C ASN A 31 -1.45 -15.92 2.32
N THR A 32 -0.27 -15.40 2.67
CA THR A 32 0.29 -15.51 4.03
C THR A 32 0.66 -14.17 4.65
N VAL A 33 0.91 -13.15 3.83
CA VAL A 33 1.20 -11.81 4.32
C VAL A 33 -0.08 -11.16 4.83
N THR A 34 -0.03 -10.76 6.10
CA THR A 34 -1.11 -10.04 6.78
C THR A 34 -0.78 -8.58 7.00
N THR A 35 0.51 -8.24 7.05
CA THR A 35 0.97 -6.87 7.28
C THR A 35 2.06 -6.54 6.29
N LEU A 36 1.85 -5.44 5.57
CA LEU A 36 2.79 -4.91 4.59
C LEU A 36 3.01 -3.43 4.86
N LYS A 37 4.28 -3.06 5.09
CA LYS A 37 4.72 -1.68 5.24
C LYS A 37 5.68 -1.31 4.12
N ILE A 38 5.38 -0.23 3.42
CA ILE A 38 6.09 0.22 2.23
C ILE A 38 6.61 1.64 2.45
N TYR A 39 7.93 1.80 2.42
CA TYR A 39 8.62 3.09 2.53
C TYR A 39 9.49 3.32 1.28
N PHE A 40 8.91 3.93 0.23
CA PHE A 40 9.56 4.23 -1.07
C PHE A 40 9.37 5.68 -1.46
N ASP A 41 9.94 6.12 -2.59
CA ASP A 41 9.68 7.46 -3.09
C ASP A 41 8.35 7.56 -3.87
N GLU A 42 8.04 6.53 -4.66
CA GLU A 42 6.88 6.47 -5.56
C GLU A 42 6.26 5.05 -5.58
N ILE A 43 4.95 4.98 -5.88
CA ILE A 43 4.25 3.73 -6.21
C ILE A 43 3.58 3.86 -7.57
N THR A 44 3.69 2.84 -8.42
CA THR A 44 3.07 2.84 -9.75
C THR A 44 1.71 2.15 -9.74
N HIS A 45 0.92 2.34 -10.80
CA HIS A 45 -0.33 1.59 -10.99
C HIS A 45 -0.12 0.07 -10.94
N ALA A 46 0.99 -0.44 -11.52
CA ALA A 46 1.29 -1.87 -11.53
C ALA A 46 1.58 -2.41 -10.13
N ASP A 47 2.24 -1.61 -9.30
CA ASP A 47 2.50 -1.96 -7.90
C ASP A 47 1.18 -2.10 -7.14
N ILE A 48 0.26 -1.16 -7.33
CA ILE A 48 -1.07 -1.21 -6.71
C ILE A 48 -1.84 -2.48 -7.15
N GLN A 49 -1.74 -2.91 -8.41
CA GLN A 49 -2.37 -4.17 -8.85
C GLN A 49 -1.81 -5.40 -8.11
N ILE A 50 -0.53 -5.40 -7.78
CA ILE A 50 0.09 -6.47 -6.98
C ILE A 50 -0.42 -6.41 -5.54
N LEU A 51 -0.51 -5.22 -4.95
CA LEU A 51 -1.04 -5.04 -3.59
C LEU A 51 -2.49 -5.54 -3.44
N LYS A 52 -3.32 -5.40 -4.48
CA LYS A 52 -4.70 -5.94 -4.49
C LYS A 52 -4.75 -7.47 -4.48
N SER A 53 -3.66 -8.13 -4.84
CA SER A 53 -3.62 -9.60 -4.95
C SER A 53 -3.42 -10.30 -3.61
N PHE A 54 -3.15 -9.55 -2.53
CA PHE A 54 -3.02 -10.11 -1.19
C PHE A 54 -4.39 -10.41 -0.58
N LYS A 55 -4.67 -11.69 -0.33
CA LYS A 55 -5.99 -12.12 0.13
C LYS A 55 -6.20 -11.96 1.62
N ASN A 56 -5.13 -12.00 2.39
CA ASN A 56 -5.15 -11.99 3.85
C ASN A 56 -4.54 -10.71 4.44
N LEU A 57 -4.42 -9.64 3.64
CA LEU A 57 -3.81 -8.39 4.08
C LEU A 57 -4.73 -7.66 5.06
N ILE A 58 -4.32 -7.65 6.32
CA ILE A 58 -4.99 -6.94 7.42
C ILE A 58 -4.50 -5.51 7.50
N THR A 59 -3.21 -5.25 7.26
CA THR A 59 -2.64 -3.90 7.37
C THR A 59 -1.77 -3.60 6.15
N LEU A 60 -2.03 -2.45 5.54
CA LEU A 60 -1.22 -1.87 4.48
C LEU A 60 -0.83 -0.45 4.89
N SER A 61 0.44 -0.25 5.27
CA SER A 61 1.00 1.08 5.49
C SER A 61 1.87 1.49 4.31
N ILE A 62 1.65 2.69 3.80
CA ILE A 62 2.42 3.28 2.71
C ILE A 62 2.95 4.63 3.19
N SER A 63 4.25 4.85 2.99
CA SER A 63 4.93 6.12 3.17
C SER A 63 5.69 6.44 1.90
N LEU A 64 5.30 7.52 1.23
CA LEU A 64 5.90 8.01 -0.01
C LEU A 64 6.55 9.39 0.19
N ASN A 65 7.58 9.71 -0.59
CA ASN A 65 8.11 11.07 -0.66
C ASN A 65 7.10 12.01 -1.35
N THR A 66 6.49 11.54 -2.42
CA THR A 66 5.47 12.28 -3.17
C THR A 66 4.32 11.37 -3.55
N ILE A 67 3.11 11.93 -3.60
CA ILE A 67 1.95 11.23 -4.13
C ILE A 67 1.12 12.18 -4.98
N ASP A 68 0.78 11.75 -6.19
CA ASP A 68 -0.08 12.49 -7.10
C ASP A 68 -1.49 11.88 -7.16
N TYR A 69 -2.41 12.65 -7.74
CA TYR A 69 -3.79 12.20 -7.90
C TYR A 69 -3.89 10.96 -8.81
N LYS A 70 -3.03 10.90 -9.85
CA LYS A 70 -3.07 9.84 -10.86
C LYS A 70 -2.79 8.48 -10.26
N THR A 71 -1.90 8.43 -9.28
CA THR A 71 -1.50 7.24 -8.54
C THR A 71 -2.54 6.89 -7.48
N ILE A 72 -2.91 7.84 -6.61
CA ILE A 72 -3.80 7.54 -5.47
C ILE A 72 -5.20 7.08 -5.90
N GLN A 73 -5.75 7.61 -7.01
CA GLN A 73 -7.08 7.21 -7.52
C GLN A 73 -7.19 5.71 -7.89
N ASN A 74 -6.07 5.00 -7.96
CA ASN A 74 -6.04 3.55 -8.21
C ASN A 74 -6.14 2.70 -6.94
N ILE A 75 -5.92 3.31 -5.77
CA ILE A 75 -6.06 2.67 -4.46
C ILE A 75 -7.51 2.88 -4.01
N LYS A 76 -8.36 1.90 -4.33
CA LYS A 76 -9.79 1.96 -4.02
C LYS A 76 -10.09 1.17 -2.75
N ARG A 77 -10.91 1.73 -1.85
CA ARG A 77 -11.32 1.06 -0.61
C ARG A 77 -11.99 -0.28 -0.87
N LYS A 78 -12.74 -0.39 -1.97
CA LYS A 78 -13.41 -1.64 -2.37
C LYS A 78 -12.44 -2.80 -2.63
N ASP A 79 -11.17 -2.51 -2.94
CA ASP A 79 -10.13 -3.51 -3.19
C ASP A 79 -9.39 -3.89 -1.88
N PHE A 80 -9.58 -3.11 -0.81
CA PHE A 80 -8.91 -3.23 0.49
C PHE A 80 -9.93 -3.23 1.65
N ARG A 81 -11.11 -3.85 1.45
CA ARG A 81 -12.29 -3.69 2.35
C ARG A 81 -12.03 -4.04 3.81
N THR A 82 -11.24 -5.08 4.05
CA THR A 82 -10.89 -5.59 5.39
C THR A 82 -9.49 -5.18 5.81
N THR A 83 -8.76 -4.46 4.95
CA THR A 83 -7.41 -3.99 5.22
C THR A 83 -7.49 -2.62 5.88
N ASP A 84 -6.78 -2.43 6.98
CA ASP A 84 -6.48 -1.12 7.50
C ASP A 84 -5.43 -0.46 6.60
N PHE A 85 -5.84 0.61 5.92
CA PHE A 85 -5.00 1.33 4.97
C PHE A 85 -4.50 2.62 5.61
N VAL A 86 -3.19 2.77 5.68
CA VAL A 86 -2.52 3.93 6.28
C VAL A 86 -1.62 4.58 5.25
N LEU A 87 -1.78 5.89 5.03
CA LEU A 87 -0.82 6.70 4.27
C LEU A 87 -0.07 7.59 5.25
N GLU A 88 1.12 7.16 5.67
CA GLU A 88 1.93 7.86 6.68
C GLU A 88 2.59 9.12 6.13
N LYS A 89 3.05 9.07 4.87
CA LYS A 89 3.64 10.20 4.15
C LYS A 89 3.23 10.17 2.66
N PRO A 90 3.16 11.32 2.00
CA PRO A 90 3.29 12.66 2.58
C PRO A 90 2.09 13.02 3.49
N ILE A 91 2.36 13.75 4.58
CA ILE A 91 1.33 14.21 5.52
C ILE A 91 0.35 15.20 4.85
N ARG A 92 -0.84 15.39 5.43
CA ARG A 92 -1.99 16.09 4.82
C ARG A 92 -1.66 17.47 4.26
N ASN A 93 -0.90 18.27 5.00
CA ASN A 93 -0.53 19.62 4.59
C ASN A 93 0.53 19.67 3.47
N ARG A 94 1.20 18.55 3.19
CA ARG A 94 2.17 18.40 2.08
C ARG A 94 1.56 17.73 0.85
N ARG A 95 0.30 17.29 0.92
CA ARG A 95 -0.47 16.71 -0.19
C ARG A 95 -1.17 17.81 -0.99
N SER A 96 -1.43 17.54 -2.26
CA SER A 96 -2.31 18.40 -3.06
C SER A 96 -3.77 18.29 -2.59
N GLN A 97 -4.58 19.33 -2.84
CA GLN A 97 -6.00 19.34 -2.48
C GLN A 97 -6.77 18.17 -3.11
N ASN A 98 -6.48 17.83 -4.37
CA ASN A 98 -7.15 16.74 -5.08
C ASN A 98 -6.84 15.36 -4.46
N VAL A 99 -5.59 15.15 -4.01
CA VAL A 99 -5.22 13.91 -3.30
C VAL A 99 -5.99 13.82 -1.98
N ASN A 100 -6.04 14.91 -1.21
CA ASN A 100 -6.77 14.94 0.05
C ASN A 100 -8.27 14.70 -0.16
N ALA A 101 -8.90 15.38 -1.12
CA ALA A 101 -10.31 15.20 -1.44
C ALA A 101 -10.63 13.75 -1.86
N TYR A 102 -9.76 13.12 -2.66
CA TYR A 102 -9.92 11.72 -3.03
C TYR A 102 -9.85 10.80 -1.80
N LEU A 103 -8.80 10.93 -0.98
CA LEU A 103 -8.62 10.10 0.21
C LEU A 103 -9.79 10.25 1.17
N ASP A 104 -10.28 11.48 1.40
CA ASP A 104 -11.44 11.76 2.26
C ASP A 104 -12.73 11.13 1.69
N SER A 105 -12.85 11.02 0.36
CA SER A 105 -14.02 10.42 -0.30
C SER A 105 -14.00 8.89 -0.31
N GLU A 106 -12.80 8.29 -0.35
CA GLU A 106 -12.62 6.84 -0.52
C GLU A 106 -12.38 6.14 0.82
N PHE A 107 -11.78 6.83 1.80
CA PHE A 107 -11.35 6.26 3.06
C PHE A 107 -11.75 7.14 4.25
N THR A 108 -12.11 6.51 5.37
CA THR A 108 -12.74 7.19 6.52
C THR A 108 -11.74 7.75 7.54
N MET A 109 -10.51 7.21 7.61
CA MET A 109 -9.53 7.51 8.66
C MET A 109 -8.10 7.09 8.24
N ASN A 110 -7.10 7.47 9.05
CA ASN A 110 -5.69 7.03 8.98
C ASN A 110 -4.76 7.71 7.93
N PHE A 111 -4.94 9.02 7.71
CA PHE A 111 -4.05 9.84 6.85
C PHE A 111 -3.65 11.15 7.55
N PRO A 112 -2.60 11.17 8.39
CA PRO A 112 -2.09 12.38 9.04
C PRO A 112 -1.63 13.45 8.04
#